data_AF-A0A961WAD5-F1
#
_entry.id   AF-A0A961WAD5-F1
#
_cell.length_a   1.000
_cell.length_b   1.000
_cell.length_c   1.000
_cell.angle_alpha   90.00
_cell.angle_beta   90.00
_cell.angle_gamma   90.00
#
_symmetry.space_group_name_H-M   'P 1'
#
loop_
_entity.id
_entity.type
_entity.pdbx_description
1 polymer ?
#
loop_
_entity_poly.entity_id
_entity_poly.type
_entity_poly.pdbx_seq_one_letter_code
_entity_poly.pdbx_strand_id
1 'polypeptide(L)'
;MFRSLCVAILCGLLWTMAAPTQSADAAGKSVPPAGLAMLRQGHAQLKARKYAAAIATFSSALTSGKLSKEETGKALYYRGVAYRKSGQPALAIADFSNALWLRAGLSATQRQDAEKQRQAAYAEAGAAKSAPAPSPSGGWQTAAPTRSPKPPTASAPAAPKKSATANFFSNLFGGGTKSNPPPGPPPSRAAPPRTTSSVPHTSGWTSTASVNPAPRPPSRPPVTAARTRPPARSKRQASNRARGRIVVQVAALRGRAEADALARRLAARHAALLNGRTPRVVPRAVGNMGTLYQVRIGPFTTAAATRPLCRKVRASGLDCLVQSN
;
A
#
# COMPACT_ATOMS: atom_id res chain seq x y z
N MET A 1 29.79 -67.32 64.06
CA MET A 1 28.85 -67.12 62.93
C MET A 1 27.51 -66.66 63.51
N PHE A 2 27.36 -65.36 63.70
CA PHE A 2 26.17 -64.74 64.30
C PHE A 2 25.60 -63.75 63.29
N ARG A 3 24.34 -63.95 62.91
CA ARG A 3 23.55 -63.05 62.06
C ARG A 3 22.99 -61.95 62.95
N SER A 4 23.35 -60.68 62.73
CA SER A 4 22.49 -59.53 63.05
C SER A 4 23.02 -58.19 62.55
N LEU A 5 22.09 -57.43 61.96
CA LEU A 5 22.01 -55.97 61.84
C LEU A 5 23.10 -55.16 61.11
N CYS A 6 22.71 -54.59 59.95
CA CYS A 6 22.97 -53.16 59.70
C CYS A 6 21.79 -52.54 58.93
N VAL A 7 21.35 -51.41 59.48
CA VAL A 7 20.29 -50.52 59.07
C VAL A 7 20.69 -49.77 57.81
N ALA A 8 19.81 -49.65 56.82
CA ALA A 8 19.93 -48.66 55.75
C ALA A 8 18.56 -48.07 55.44
N ILE A 9 18.31 -46.95 56.11
CA ILE A 9 17.28 -45.96 55.81
C ILE A 9 17.58 -45.42 54.41
N LEU A 10 16.66 -45.65 53.45
CA LEU A 10 16.66 -44.93 52.18
C LEU A 10 15.30 -44.28 51.96
N CYS A 11 15.38 -42.95 52.01
CA CYS A 11 14.34 -41.97 51.84
C CYS A 11 13.67 -42.14 50.46
N GLY A 12 12.50 -42.77 50.43
CA GLY A 12 11.66 -42.85 49.23
C GLY A 12 10.93 -41.54 48.99
N LEU A 13 11.60 -40.57 48.36
CA LEU A 13 10.92 -39.44 47.71
C LEU A 13 10.18 -39.97 46.48
N LEU A 14 8.89 -40.26 46.64
CA LEU A 14 7.95 -40.39 45.54
C LEU A 14 7.83 -39.02 44.85
N TRP A 15 8.59 -38.81 43.78
CA TRP A 15 8.29 -37.77 42.81
C TRP A 15 7.09 -38.22 41.98
N THR A 16 5.93 -37.66 42.31
CA THR A 16 4.75 -37.66 41.45
C THR A 16 5.07 -36.82 40.21
N MET A 17 5.27 -37.48 39.07
CA MET A 17 5.32 -36.83 37.76
C MET A 17 3.93 -36.27 37.43
N ALA A 18 3.68 -35.02 37.82
CA ALA A 18 2.55 -34.25 37.34
C ALA A 18 2.78 -33.92 35.85
N ALA A 19 2.18 -34.71 34.97
CA ALA A 19 2.04 -34.38 33.55
C ALA A 19 1.32 -33.02 33.42
N PRO A 20 1.74 -32.13 32.49
CA PRO A 20 0.97 -30.92 32.23
C PRO A 20 -0.34 -31.33 31.56
N THR A 21 -1.42 -31.24 32.32
CA THR A 21 -2.78 -31.24 31.80
C THR A 21 -2.93 -30.04 30.88
N GLN A 22 -2.87 -30.29 29.57
CA GLN A 22 -3.34 -29.33 28.59
C GLN A 22 -4.84 -29.16 28.81
N SER A 23 -5.22 -28.11 29.52
CA SER A 23 -6.57 -27.59 29.56
C SER A 23 -6.93 -27.00 28.19
N ALA A 24 -7.26 -27.90 27.27
CA ALA A 24 -8.27 -27.59 26.27
C ALA A 24 -9.59 -27.42 27.05
N ASP A 25 -10.15 -26.21 27.08
CA ASP A 25 -11.58 -25.96 26.87
C ASP A 25 -11.96 -24.51 27.20
N ALA A 26 -12.30 -23.75 26.15
CA ALA A 26 -13.30 -22.69 26.17
C ALA A 26 -13.74 -22.41 24.73
N ALA A 27 -14.70 -23.22 24.28
CA ALA A 27 -15.35 -23.16 22.99
C ALA A 27 -16.11 -21.84 22.79
N GLY A 28 -15.51 -20.93 22.03
CA GLY A 28 -16.21 -19.85 21.35
C GLY A 28 -16.22 -20.13 19.85
N LYS A 29 -17.24 -20.85 19.37
CA LYS A 29 -17.56 -21.09 17.93
C LYS A 29 -16.33 -21.43 17.07
N SER A 30 -15.82 -22.65 17.21
CA SER A 30 -14.67 -23.12 16.45
C SER A 30 -14.97 -23.23 14.96
N VAL A 31 -14.09 -22.58 14.20
CA VAL A 31 -13.98 -22.61 12.75
C VAL A 31 -13.77 -24.05 12.29
N PRO A 32 -14.28 -24.47 11.11
CA PRO A 32 -14.13 -25.85 10.65
C PRO A 32 -12.65 -26.26 10.54
N PRO A 33 -12.26 -27.42 11.12
CA PRO A 33 -10.86 -27.84 11.26
C PRO A 33 -10.12 -28.00 9.91
N ALA A 34 -10.86 -28.18 8.82
CA ALA A 34 -10.32 -28.34 7.47
C ALA A 34 -9.63 -27.07 6.95
N GLY A 35 -10.18 -25.88 7.22
CA GLY A 35 -9.58 -24.62 6.74
C GLY A 35 -8.22 -24.35 7.38
N LEU A 36 -8.13 -24.58 8.70
CA LEU A 36 -6.89 -24.45 9.45
C LEU A 36 -5.84 -25.50 9.06
N ALA A 37 -6.26 -26.73 8.73
CA ALA A 37 -5.36 -27.76 8.21
C ALA A 37 -4.68 -27.34 6.89
N MET A 38 -5.45 -26.80 5.95
CA MET A 38 -4.92 -26.27 4.69
C MET A 38 -3.95 -25.11 4.91
N LEU A 39 -4.24 -24.21 5.87
CA LEU A 39 -3.35 -23.11 6.21
C LEU A 39 -1.99 -23.61 6.75
N ARG A 40 -2.00 -24.60 7.65
CA ARG A 40 -0.77 -25.23 8.17
C ARG A 40 0.02 -25.94 7.06
N GLN A 41 -0.67 -26.68 6.20
CA GLN A 41 -0.07 -27.37 5.06
C GLN A 41 0.59 -26.39 4.09
N GLY A 42 -0.11 -25.34 3.69
CA GLY A 42 0.43 -24.29 2.82
C GLY A 42 1.65 -23.61 3.44
N HIS A 43 1.63 -23.36 4.75
CA HIS A 43 2.77 -22.77 5.46
C HIS A 43 3.99 -23.72 5.50
N ALA A 44 3.77 -25.02 5.67
CA ALA A 44 4.84 -26.02 5.58
C ALA A 44 5.44 -26.09 4.17
N GLN A 45 4.61 -26.06 3.13
CA GLN A 45 5.06 -25.99 1.73
C GLN A 45 5.86 -24.72 1.43
N LEU A 46 5.44 -23.58 1.99
CA LEU A 46 6.16 -22.31 1.86
C LEU A 46 7.57 -22.40 2.48
N LYS A 47 7.68 -22.98 3.69
CA LYS A 47 8.98 -23.23 4.35
C LYS A 47 9.86 -24.18 3.54
N ALA A 48 9.26 -25.18 2.90
CA ALA A 48 9.94 -26.10 1.99
C ALA A 48 10.27 -25.50 0.61
N ARG A 49 10.06 -24.18 0.40
CA ARG A 49 10.23 -23.47 -0.88
C ARG A 49 9.39 -24.02 -2.04
N LYS A 50 8.37 -24.82 -1.77
CA LYS A 50 7.42 -25.36 -2.75
C LYS A 50 6.35 -24.31 -3.05
N TYR A 51 6.75 -23.22 -3.70
CA TYR A 51 5.89 -22.03 -3.86
C TYR A 51 4.61 -22.31 -4.64
N ALA A 52 4.67 -23.05 -5.75
CA ALA A 52 3.49 -23.39 -6.55
C ALA A 52 2.46 -24.22 -5.75
N ALA A 53 2.93 -25.23 -5.02
CA ALA A 53 2.06 -26.04 -4.15
C ALA A 53 1.45 -25.21 -3.01
N ALA A 54 2.25 -24.34 -2.38
CA ALA A 54 1.78 -23.44 -1.33
C ALA A 54 0.67 -22.50 -1.84
N ILE A 55 0.87 -21.90 -3.02
CA ILE A 55 -0.11 -21.01 -3.68
C ILE A 55 -1.43 -21.75 -3.91
N ALA A 56 -1.38 -22.98 -4.45
CA ALA A 56 -2.56 -23.79 -4.69
C ALA A 56 -3.31 -24.09 -3.38
N THR A 57 -2.59 -24.57 -2.36
CA THR A 57 -3.18 -24.90 -1.05
C THR A 57 -3.83 -23.68 -0.38
N PHE A 58 -3.16 -22.53 -0.39
CA PHE A 58 -3.74 -21.30 0.18
C PHE A 58 -4.95 -20.79 -0.63
N SER A 59 -4.94 -20.95 -1.95
CA SER A 59 -6.07 -20.55 -2.79
C SER A 59 -7.29 -21.44 -2.54
N SER A 60 -7.09 -22.75 -2.40
CA SER A 60 -8.15 -23.68 -1.99
C SER A 60 -8.68 -23.34 -0.60
N ALA A 61 -7.79 -22.99 0.34
CA ALA A 61 -8.21 -22.56 1.68
C ALA A 61 -9.09 -21.30 1.64
N LEU A 62 -8.68 -20.28 0.89
CA LEU A 62 -9.40 -19.00 0.76
C LEU A 62 -10.75 -19.15 0.04
N THR A 63 -10.84 -20.05 -0.93
CA THR A 63 -12.09 -20.29 -1.69
C THR A 63 -13.05 -21.24 -0.98
N SER A 64 -12.56 -22.05 -0.04
CA SER A 64 -13.40 -23.02 0.68
C SER A 64 -14.49 -22.39 1.55
N GLY A 65 -14.38 -21.09 1.89
CA GLY A 65 -15.28 -20.42 2.86
C GLY A 65 -15.15 -20.93 4.30
N LYS A 66 -14.18 -21.82 4.56
CA LYS A 66 -13.97 -22.49 5.86
C LYS A 66 -12.97 -21.77 6.76
N LEU A 67 -12.44 -20.62 6.33
CA LEU A 67 -11.48 -19.85 7.11
C LEU A 67 -12.18 -18.81 7.98
N SER A 68 -11.71 -18.67 9.20
CA SER A 68 -12.04 -17.53 10.04
C SER A 68 -11.50 -16.23 9.40
N LYS A 69 -11.99 -15.07 9.86
CA LYS A 69 -11.44 -13.77 9.41
C LYS A 69 -9.94 -13.65 9.71
N GLU A 70 -9.51 -14.19 10.84
CA GLU A 70 -8.10 -14.19 11.25
C GLU A 70 -7.24 -15.11 10.38
N GLU A 71 -7.76 -16.30 10.08
CA GLU A 71 -7.07 -17.26 9.23
C GLU A 71 -7.02 -16.79 7.77
N THR A 72 -8.09 -16.13 7.30
CA THR A 72 -8.13 -15.49 5.99
C THR A 72 -7.01 -14.46 5.85
N GLY A 73 -6.82 -13.61 6.87
CA GLY A 73 -5.70 -12.66 6.90
C GLY A 73 -4.34 -13.35 6.79
N LYS A 74 -4.11 -14.39 7.60
CA LYS A 74 -2.87 -15.18 7.58
C LYS A 74 -2.64 -15.89 6.23
N ALA A 75 -3.68 -16.49 5.65
CA ALA A 75 -3.61 -17.19 4.37
C ALA A 75 -3.25 -16.23 3.23
N LEU A 76 -3.87 -15.04 3.19
CA LEU A 76 -3.52 -13.98 2.22
C LEU A 76 -2.06 -13.53 2.41
N TYR A 77 -1.62 -13.31 3.64
CA TYR A 77 -0.23 -12.94 3.92
C TYR A 77 0.76 -14.00 3.40
N TYR A 78 0.57 -15.27 3.75
CA TYR A 78 1.47 -16.35 3.33
C TYR A 78 1.42 -16.63 1.83
N ARG A 79 0.24 -16.52 1.20
CA ARG A 79 0.10 -16.64 -0.25
C ARG A 79 0.81 -15.49 -0.97
N GLY A 80 0.72 -14.27 -0.46
CA GLY A 80 1.48 -13.13 -0.96
C GLY A 80 3.00 -13.33 -0.90
N VAL A 81 3.52 -13.90 0.21
CA VAL A 81 4.94 -14.27 0.32
C VAL A 81 5.31 -15.33 -0.73
N ALA A 82 4.46 -16.35 -0.93
CA ALA A 82 4.68 -17.39 -1.92
C ALA A 82 4.73 -16.81 -3.36
N TYR A 83 3.79 -15.94 -3.70
CA TYR A 83 3.75 -15.28 -5.01
C TYR A 83 5.01 -14.48 -5.29
N ARG A 84 5.43 -13.63 -4.33
CA ARG A 84 6.63 -12.81 -4.50
C ARG A 84 7.87 -13.69 -4.70
N LYS A 85 8.03 -14.74 -3.89
CA LYS A 85 9.14 -15.70 -4.00
C LYS A 85 9.12 -16.52 -5.29
N SER A 86 7.95 -16.69 -5.91
CA SER A 86 7.79 -17.35 -7.21
C SER A 86 7.91 -16.41 -8.42
N GLY A 87 8.27 -15.14 -8.24
CA GLY A 87 8.42 -14.18 -9.33
C GLY A 87 7.10 -13.57 -9.82
N GLN A 88 6.04 -13.62 -9.02
CA GLN A 88 4.72 -13.06 -9.33
C GLN A 88 4.41 -11.84 -8.42
N PRO A 89 5.18 -10.75 -8.49
CA PRO A 89 5.07 -9.63 -7.55
C PRO A 89 3.72 -8.88 -7.66
N ALA A 90 3.10 -8.86 -8.84
CA ALA A 90 1.78 -8.23 -9.03
C ALA A 90 0.68 -8.90 -8.18
N LEU A 91 0.63 -10.24 -8.18
CA LEU A 91 -0.31 -11.00 -7.35
C LEU A 91 0.02 -10.86 -5.86
N ALA A 92 1.31 -10.82 -5.52
CA ALA A 92 1.75 -10.59 -4.15
C ALA A 92 1.26 -9.25 -3.59
N ILE A 93 1.30 -8.17 -4.38
CA ILE A 93 0.81 -6.84 -3.98
C ILE A 93 -0.67 -6.89 -3.58
N ALA A 94 -1.50 -7.57 -4.38
CA ALA A 94 -2.94 -7.70 -4.11
C ALA A 94 -3.18 -8.44 -2.78
N ASP A 95 -2.52 -9.58 -2.59
CA ASP A 95 -2.64 -10.39 -1.37
C ASP A 95 -2.16 -9.66 -0.12
N PHE A 96 -1.00 -8.98 -0.17
CA PHE A 96 -0.53 -8.17 0.96
C PHE A 96 -1.47 -7.00 1.26
N SER A 97 -2.05 -6.37 0.24
CA SER A 97 -3.00 -5.26 0.44
C SER A 97 -4.28 -5.74 1.12
N ASN A 98 -4.81 -6.89 0.71
CA ASN A 98 -5.98 -7.50 1.34
C ASN A 98 -5.70 -7.95 2.78
N ALA A 99 -4.52 -8.55 3.03
CA ALA A 99 -4.11 -8.93 4.38
C ALA A 99 -3.99 -7.71 5.32
N LEU A 100 -3.41 -6.60 4.84
CA LEU A 100 -3.28 -5.35 5.58
C LEU A 100 -4.62 -4.64 5.81
N TRP A 101 -5.56 -4.79 4.87
CA TRP A 101 -6.92 -4.24 5.01
C TRP A 101 -7.72 -5.01 6.07
N LEU A 102 -7.69 -6.34 6.03
CA LEU A 102 -8.38 -7.18 7.02
C LEU A 102 -7.81 -6.98 8.42
N ARG A 103 -6.47 -6.90 8.56
CA ARG A 103 -5.69 -6.84 9.81
C ARG A 103 -5.87 -8.03 10.77
N ALA A 104 -7.04 -8.66 10.77
CA ALA A 104 -7.40 -9.80 11.59
C ALA A 104 -6.40 -10.94 11.38
N GLY A 105 -5.95 -11.54 12.48
CA GLY A 105 -5.00 -12.66 12.47
C GLY A 105 -3.55 -12.30 12.18
N LEU A 106 -3.22 -11.05 11.80
CA LEU A 106 -1.83 -10.61 11.68
C LEU A 106 -1.36 -9.92 12.96
N SER A 107 -0.23 -10.35 13.51
CA SER A 107 0.48 -9.62 14.56
C SER A 107 0.94 -8.24 14.09
N ALA A 108 1.33 -7.36 15.02
CA ALA A 108 1.91 -6.07 14.66
C ALA A 108 3.16 -6.21 13.78
N THR A 109 4.00 -7.20 14.09
CA THR A 109 5.19 -7.55 13.31
C THR A 109 4.83 -8.05 11.92
N GLN A 110 3.86 -8.97 11.80
CA GLN A 110 3.40 -9.45 10.50
C GLN A 110 2.79 -8.35 9.62
N ARG A 111 2.12 -7.36 10.21
CA ARG A 111 1.63 -6.20 9.46
C ARG A 111 2.76 -5.32 8.96
N GLN A 112 3.80 -5.09 9.77
CA GLN A 112 4.99 -4.35 9.33
C GLN A 112 5.74 -5.12 8.24
N ASP A 113 5.88 -6.43 8.40
CA ASP A 113 6.48 -7.30 7.39
C ASP A 113 5.66 -7.28 6.09
N ALA A 114 4.34 -7.41 6.16
CA ALA A 114 3.47 -7.33 4.98
C ALA A 114 3.62 -6.00 4.23
N GLU A 115 3.74 -4.87 4.94
CA GLU A 115 3.98 -3.57 4.34
C GLU A 115 5.34 -3.54 3.60
N LYS A 116 6.41 -3.98 4.27
CA LYS A 116 7.74 -4.08 3.68
C LYS A 116 7.75 -5.01 2.46
N GLN A 117 7.04 -6.13 2.56
CA GLN A 117 7.00 -7.14 1.52
C GLN A 117 6.24 -6.64 0.29
N ARG A 118 5.15 -5.89 0.51
CA ARG A 118 4.39 -5.20 -0.52
C ARG A 118 5.23 -4.12 -1.22
N GLN A 119 5.97 -3.31 -0.47
CA GLN A 119 6.86 -2.30 -1.04
C GLN A 119 7.95 -2.93 -1.92
N ALA A 120 8.57 -4.02 -1.45
CA ALA A 120 9.50 -4.80 -2.27
C ALA A 120 8.82 -5.38 -3.52
N ALA A 121 7.60 -5.91 -3.41
CA ALA A 121 6.86 -6.40 -4.57
C ALA A 121 6.53 -5.28 -5.59
N TYR A 122 6.25 -4.04 -5.15
CA TYR A 122 6.12 -2.90 -6.06
C TYR A 122 7.42 -2.60 -6.81
N ALA A 123 8.56 -2.63 -6.12
CA ALA A 123 9.86 -2.43 -6.75
C ALA A 123 10.18 -3.55 -7.76
N GLU A 124 9.93 -4.81 -7.40
CA GLU A 124 10.12 -5.98 -8.26
C GLU A 124 9.18 -5.95 -9.48
N ALA A 125 7.92 -5.55 -9.32
CA ALA A 125 6.98 -5.39 -10.43
C ALA A 125 7.36 -4.23 -11.37
N GLY A 126 7.93 -3.15 -10.82
CA GLY A 126 8.49 -2.06 -11.59
C GLY A 126 9.71 -2.48 -12.39
N ALA A 127 10.61 -3.25 -11.80
CA ALA A 127 11.77 -3.81 -12.48
C ALA A 127 11.40 -4.86 -13.54
N ALA A 128 10.37 -5.68 -13.29
CA ALA A 128 9.89 -6.67 -14.24
C ALA A 128 9.28 -6.05 -15.51
N LYS A 129 8.72 -4.84 -15.43
CA LYS A 129 8.28 -4.07 -16.62
C LYS A 129 9.44 -3.54 -17.46
N SER A 130 10.63 -3.43 -16.86
CA SER A 130 11.85 -2.94 -17.50
C SER A 130 12.76 -4.06 -17.99
N ALA A 131 12.46 -5.32 -17.64
CA ALA A 131 13.17 -6.48 -18.20
C ALA A 131 12.69 -6.71 -19.64
N PRO A 132 13.59 -6.89 -20.61
CA PRO A 132 13.18 -7.33 -21.94
C PRO A 132 12.46 -8.67 -21.78
N ALA A 133 11.22 -8.73 -22.25
CA ALA A 133 10.46 -9.97 -22.26
C ALA A 133 11.31 -11.06 -22.94
N PRO A 134 11.38 -12.29 -22.42
CA PRO A 134 12.02 -13.39 -23.15
C PRO A 134 11.27 -13.55 -24.47
N SER A 135 11.95 -13.23 -25.58
CA SER A 135 11.45 -13.52 -26.92
C SER A 135 11.14 -15.01 -27.00
N PRO A 136 9.96 -15.42 -27.51
CA PRO A 136 9.71 -16.81 -27.83
C PRO A 136 10.58 -17.19 -29.04
N SER A 137 11.81 -17.65 -28.77
CA SER A 137 12.62 -18.37 -29.76
C SER A 137 12.06 -19.79 -29.87
N GLY A 138 11.07 -19.94 -30.75
CA GLY A 138 10.53 -21.22 -31.19
C GLY A 138 10.31 -21.14 -32.68
N GLY A 139 11.38 -21.37 -33.45
CA GLY A 139 11.34 -21.37 -34.91
C GLY A 139 10.52 -22.54 -35.45
N TRP A 140 9.79 -22.27 -36.52
CA TRP A 140 9.40 -23.29 -37.48
C TRP A 140 9.97 -22.89 -38.83
N GLN A 141 10.78 -23.81 -39.34
CA GLN A 141 11.57 -23.71 -40.56
C GLN A 141 10.63 -23.66 -41.77
N THR A 142 10.84 -22.68 -42.65
CA THR A 142 10.30 -22.69 -44.02
C THR A 142 11.16 -23.62 -44.87
N ALA A 143 10.63 -24.79 -45.20
CA ALA A 143 11.10 -25.60 -46.31
C ALA A 143 10.27 -25.26 -47.57
N ALA A 144 10.96 -24.95 -48.67
CA ALA A 144 10.40 -24.73 -49.99
C ALA A 144 9.94 -26.06 -50.65
N PRO A 145 8.91 -26.07 -51.51
CA PRO A 145 8.61 -27.23 -52.35
C PRO A 145 8.98 -26.99 -53.83
N THR A 146 9.64 -27.97 -54.45
CA THR A 146 9.71 -28.13 -55.90
C THR A 146 8.70 -29.16 -56.39
N ARG A 147 8.05 -28.79 -57.50
CA ARG A 147 7.52 -29.62 -58.61
C ARG A 147 6.01 -29.96 -58.63
N SER A 148 5.37 -29.30 -59.60
CA SER A 148 4.09 -29.46 -60.31
C SER A 148 3.60 -30.90 -60.56
N PRO A 149 2.28 -31.14 -60.78
CA PRO A 149 1.61 -30.80 -62.07
C PRO A 149 0.27 -30.03 -61.96
N LYS A 150 -0.20 -29.55 -63.12
CA LYS A 150 -1.33 -28.63 -63.46
C LYS A 150 -2.20 -29.31 -64.56
N PRO A 151 -3.45 -28.90 -64.95
CA PRO A 151 -4.64 -28.28 -64.32
C PRO A 151 -5.98 -29.08 -64.60
N PRO A 152 -7.20 -28.60 -64.26
CA PRO A 152 -7.91 -27.56 -65.03
C PRO A 152 -8.37 -26.33 -64.20
N THR A 153 -8.48 -25.23 -64.94
CA THR A 153 -9.38 -24.05 -64.85
C THR A 153 -10.68 -24.26 -64.05
N ALA A 154 -11.29 -23.29 -63.35
CA ALA A 154 -11.20 -21.83 -63.38
C ALA A 154 -11.60 -21.21 -62.01
N SER A 155 -11.06 -20.01 -61.74
CA SER A 155 -11.60 -18.93 -60.91
C SER A 155 -11.78 -19.13 -59.38
N ALA A 156 -10.79 -18.64 -58.63
CA ALA A 156 -10.83 -18.29 -57.21
C ALA A 156 -11.34 -16.82 -57.02
N PRO A 157 -11.37 -16.22 -55.81
CA PRO A 157 -11.08 -16.73 -54.45
C PRO A 157 -12.20 -16.34 -53.42
N ALA A 158 -12.20 -16.57 -52.10
CA ALA A 158 -11.35 -17.18 -51.09
C ALA A 158 -12.21 -17.43 -49.82
N ALA A 159 -11.84 -18.44 -49.03
CA ALA A 159 -12.24 -18.63 -47.63
C ALA A 159 -11.32 -17.78 -46.70
N PRO A 160 -11.18 -18.01 -45.37
CA PRO A 160 -12.06 -18.54 -44.34
C PRO A 160 -12.09 -17.64 -43.08
N LYS A 161 -12.86 -18.12 -42.10
CA LYS A 161 -13.18 -17.57 -40.79
C LYS A 161 -11.94 -17.38 -39.89
N LYS A 162 -11.92 -16.23 -39.19
CA LYS A 162 -11.21 -16.05 -37.92
C LYS A 162 -12.23 -16.03 -36.77
N SER A 163 -12.11 -16.99 -35.86
CA SER A 163 -12.30 -16.77 -34.42
C SER A 163 -11.32 -15.68 -33.97
N ALA A 164 -11.55 -14.82 -32.98
CA ALA A 164 -12.64 -14.58 -32.04
C ALA A 164 -12.46 -13.13 -31.54
N THR A 165 -13.32 -12.69 -30.62
CA THR A 165 -13.14 -11.50 -29.76
C THR A 165 -13.26 -10.12 -30.42
N ALA A 166 -14.47 -9.78 -30.88
CA ALA A 166 -14.89 -8.37 -31.00
C ALA A 166 -16.38 -8.11 -30.66
N ASN A 167 -17.15 -9.14 -30.29
CA ASN A 167 -18.60 -9.01 -30.07
C ASN A 167 -19.03 -8.93 -28.60
N PHE A 168 -18.13 -8.56 -27.67
CA PHE A 168 -18.51 -8.45 -26.27
C PHE A 168 -19.17 -7.10 -25.91
N PHE A 169 -18.89 -6.01 -26.62
CA PHE A 169 -19.35 -4.67 -26.19
C PHE A 169 -20.51 -4.07 -26.99
N SER A 170 -20.97 -4.70 -28.07
CA SER A 170 -21.95 -4.08 -28.97
C SER A 170 -23.42 -4.25 -28.58
N ASN A 171 -23.72 -4.97 -27.49
CA ASN A 171 -25.10 -5.11 -26.97
C ASN A 171 -25.32 -4.44 -25.60
N LEU A 172 -24.38 -3.63 -25.09
CA LEU A 172 -24.51 -3.00 -23.77
C LEU A 172 -24.77 -1.48 -23.82
N PHE A 173 -24.52 -0.80 -24.94
CA PHE A 173 -24.88 0.61 -25.14
C PHE A 173 -25.67 0.79 -26.44
N GLY A 174 -26.86 0.19 -26.46
CA GLY A 174 -27.83 0.38 -27.54
C GLY A 174 -28.50 1.74 -27.43
N GLY A 175 -28.23 2.63 -28.39
CA GLY A 175 -28.88 3.93 -28.47
C GLY A 175 -28.55 4.70 -29.74
N GLY A 176 -29.30 4.42 -30.82
CA GLY A 176 -29.84 5.46 -31.72
C GLY A 176 -28.92 6.22 -32.69
N THR A 177 -29.14 5.94 -33.97
CA THR A 177 -29.23 6.89 -35.11
C THR A 177 -27.98 7.29 -35.91
N LYS A 178 -28.09 6.96 -37.21
CA LYS A 178 -27.78 7.73 -38.43
C LYS A 178 -26.31 8.04 -38.79
N SER A 179 -25.92 7.34 -39.85
CA SER A 179 -24.85 7.53 -40.83
C SER A 179 -24.50 8.98 -41.22
N ASN A 180 -23.20 9.31 -41.16
CA ASN A 180 -22.50 10.13 -42.14
C ASN A 180 -20.97 9.83 -42.10
N PRO A 181 -20.24 9.75 -43.23
CA PRO A 181 -18.78 9.52 -43.23
C PRO A 181 -17.97 10.84 -43.05
N PRO A 182 -16.76 10.80 -42.45
CA PRO A 182 -15.92 11.98 -42.30
C PRO A 182 -15.11 12.31 -43.58
N PRO A 183 -14.79 13.60 -43.83
CA PRO A 183 -13.93 14.02 -44.93
C PRO A 183 -12.44 13.77 -44.64
N GLY A 184 -11.67 13.52 -45.71
CA GLY A 184 -10.25 13.15 -45.66
C GLY A 184 -9.28 14.27 -45.24
N PRO A 185 -7.99 13.93 -45.03
CA PRO A 185 -6.97 14.86 -44.54
C PRO A 185 -6.37 15.74 -45.66
N PRO A 186 -6.04 17.03 -45.40
CA PRO A 186 -5.30 17.85 -46.36
C PRO A 186 -3.77 17.58 -46.34
N PRO A 187 -3.05 17.94 -47.42
CA PRO A 187 -1.69 17.50 -47.68
C PRO A 187 -0.58 18.31 -46.98
N SER A 188 0.55 17.61 -46.88
CA SER A 188 1.89 18.02 -46.48
C SER A 188 2.38 19.37 -47.04
N ARG A 189 2.97 20.22 -46.18
CA ARG A 189 3.84 21.31 -46.60
C ARG A 189 5.17 21.24 -45.85
N ALA A 190 6.24 21.31 -46.64
CA ALA A 190 7.63 21.14 -46.29
C ALA A 190 8.22 22.24 -45.38
N ALA A 191 9.33 21.87 -44.74
CA ALA A 191 10.14 22.60 -43.76
C ALA A 191 10.96 23.79 -44.31
N PRO A 192 11.58 24.58 -43.40
CA PRO A 192 13.01 24.91 -43.53
C PRO A 192 13.83 24.57 -42.25
N PRO A 193 15.18 24.62 -42.29
CA PRO A 193 16.03 23.74 -41.46
C PRO A 193 16.82 24.42 -40.31
N ARG A 194 17.29 23.56 -39.39
CA ARG A 194 18.48 23.67 -38.47
C ARG A 194 18.36 24.72 -37.34
N THR A 195 18.79 24.50 -36.09
CA THR A 195 20.02 23.89 -35.55
C THR A 195 19.90 23.44 -34.07
N THR A 196 20.78 22.52 -33.70
CA THR A 196 21.43 22.27 -32.39
C THR A 196 20.67 21.61 -31.22
N SER A 197 21.12 20.38 -30.98
CA SER A 197 21.08 19.54 -29.79
C SER A 197 21.16 20.26 -28.44
N SER A 198 20.30 19.87 -27.50
CA SER A 198 20.62 19.92 -26.06
C SER A 198 20.11 18.65 -25.38
N VAL A 199 21.06 17.82 -24.96
CA VAL A 199 20.85 16.64 -24.11
C VAL A 199 20.52 17.12 -22.69
N PRO A 200 19.50 16.59 -21.99
CA PRO A 200 19.34 16.88 -20.57
C PRO A 200 20.32 16.05 -19.75
N HIS A 201 21.31 16.72 -19.16
CA HIS A 201 22.19 16.13 -18.15
C HIS A 201 21.38 15.88 -16.86
N THR A 202 21.24 14.62 -16.46
CA THR A 202 20.76 14.25 -15.12
C THR A 202 21.92 14.42 -14.13
N SER A 203 21.82 15.41 -13.24
CA SER A 203 22.78 15.60 -12.15
C SER A 203 22.65 14.45 -11.14
N GLY A 204 23.52 13.44 -11.29
CA GLY A 204 23.78 12.44 -10.26
C GLY A 204 24.56 13.09 -9.11
N TRP A 205 23.94 13.15 -7.92
CA TRP A 205 24.63 13.49 -6.69
C TRP A 205 25.45 12.29 -6.22
N THR A 206 26.74 12.27 -6.55
CA THR A 206 27.74 11.46 -5.87
C THR A 206 28.60 12.39 -5.02
N SER A 207 28.34 12.44 -3.72
CA SER A 207 29.23 13.10 -2.76
C SER A 207 30.31 12.12 -2.32
N THR A 208 31.44 12.12 -3.04
CA THR A 208 32.70 11.57 -2.52
C THR A 208 33.42 12.70 -1.79
N ALA A 209 33.34 12.69 -0.46
CA ALA A 209 34.07 13.65 0.38
C ALA A 209 35.54 13.21 0.47
N SER A 210 36.41 13.83 -0.31
CA SER A 210 37.86 13.76 -0.10
C SER A 210 38.27 14.74 0.99
N VAL A 211 38.95 14.21 2.00
CA VAL A 211 39.59 14.92 3.10
C VAL A 211 40.87 15.55 2.57
N ASN A 212 41.09 16.85 2.80
CA ASN A 212 42.42 17.46 2.72
C ASN A 212 42.64 18.38 3.94
N PRO A 213 43.80 18.35 4.61
CA PRO A 213 44.01 18.95 5.93
C PRO A 213 44.37 20.45 5.88
N ALA A 214 44.04 21.13 6.98
CA ALA A 214 44.16 22.56 7.23
C ALA A 214 45.60 23.05 7.53
N PRO A 215 45.85 24.36 7.38
CA PRO A 215 46.72 25.13 8.28
C PRO A 215 45.92 26.00 9.28
N ARG A 216 46.49 26.18 10.48
CA ARG A 216 45.90 26.76 11.71
C ARG A 216 45.82 28.32 11.72
N PRO A 217 45.07 28.93 12.67
CA PRO A 217 44.59 30.33 12.67
C PRO A 217 45.38 31.27 13.61
N PRO A 218 45.03 32.58 13.65
CA PRO A 218 45.09 33.36 14.88
C PRO A 218 43.72 33.84 15.41
N SER A 219 43.48 33.44 16.67
CA SER A 219 42.80 34.12 17.79
C SER A 219 41.68 35.16 17.55
N ARG A 220 40.49 34.83 18.08
CA ARG A 220 39.48 35.83 18.50
C ARG A 220 38.97 35.49 19.92
N PRO A 221 38.81 36.49 20.82
CA PRO A 221 38.64 36.31 22.27
C PRO A 221 37.30 35.66 22.70
N PRO A 222 37.17 35.22 23.97
CA PRO A 222 36.07 34.39 24.42
C PRO A 222 34.79 35.21 24.56
N VAL A 223 33.81 34.93 23.70
CA VAL A 223 32.42 35.29 24.00
C VAL A 223 31.83 34.17 24.84
N THR A 224 31.61 34.51 26.11
CA THR A 224 30.81 33.80 27.10
C THR A 224 29.55 33.22 26.45
N ALA A 225 29.49 31.89 26.32
CA ALA A 225 28.31 31.18 25.87
C ALA A 225 27.22 31.26 26.95
N ALA A 226 26.46 32.35 26.93
CA ALA A 226 25.17 32.41 27.59
C ALA A 226 24.27 31.37 26.91
N ARG A 227 24.13 30.23 27.60
CA ARG A 227 23.24 29.11 27.31
C ARG A 227 21.82 29.65 27.14
N THR A 228 21.46 29.98 25.91
CA THR A 228 20.11 30.42 25.55
C THR A 228 19.19 29.20 25.67
N ARG A 229 18.52 29.15 26.81
CA ARG A 229 17.36 28.30 27.09
C ARG A 229 16.43 28.35 25.87
N PRO A 230 16.00 27.20 25.31
CA PRO A 230 15.03 27.21 24.22
C PRO A 230 13.80 28.02 24.68
N PRO A 231 13.23 28.91 23.84
CA PRO A 231 12.14 29.76 24.28
C PRO A 231 10.99 28.88 24.72
N ALA A 232 10.60 29.07 25.98
CA ALA A 232 9.47 28.42 26.61
C ALA A 232 8.27 28.50 25.64
N ARG A 233 7.92 27.34 25.08
CA ARG A 233 6.72 27.14 24.26
C ARG A 233 5.55 27.68 25.08
N SER A 234 5.07 28.86 24.69
CA SER A 234 4.32 29.73 25.60
C SER A 234 3.14 28.98 26.22
N LYS A 235 3.00 29.11 27.54
CA LYS A 235 1.81 28.68 28.31
C LYS A 235 0.50 29.25 27.73
N ARG A 236 0.59 30.26 26.85
CA ARG A 236 -0.51 30.85 26.07
C ARG A 236 -1.09 29.93 24.98
N GLN A 237 -0.32 28.97 24.46
CA GLN A 237 -0.85 27.93 23.56
C GLN A 237 -1.64 26.84 24.32
N ALA A 238 -1.29 26.61 25.59
CA ALA A 238 -2.00 25.68 26.45
C ALA A 238 -3.28 26.28 27.05
N SER A 239 -3.30 27.58 27.37
CA SER A 239 -4.49 28.24 27.92
C SER A 239 -5.62 28.45 26.89
N ASN A 240 -5.31 28.54 25.60
CA ASN A 240 -6.32 28.49 24.53
C ASN A 240 -6.89 27.08 24.27
N ARG A 241 -6.23 26.03 24.77
CA ARG A 241 -6.74 24.65 24.72
C ARG A 241 -7.85 24.40 25.75
N ALA A 242 -7.95 25.26 26.76
CA ALA A 242 -8.85 25.09 27.91
C ALA A 242 -10.21 25.80 27.79
N ARG A 243 -10.44 26.67 26.79
CA ARG A 243 -11.69 27.46 26.67
C ARG A 243 -12.34 27.39 25.29
N GLY A 244 -12.43 26.18 24.76
CA GLY A 244 -12.87 25.95 23.40
C GLY A 244 -13.45 24.58 23.20
N ARG A 245 -14.67 24.36 23.68
CA ARG A 245 -15.31 23.03 23.66
C ARG A 245 -15.63 22.55 22.26
N ILE A 246 -15.60 23.43 21.25
CA ILE A 246 -16.03 23.10 19.88
C ILE A 246 -15.00 23.61 18.88
N VAL A 247 -14.64 22.75 17.93
CA VAL A 247 -13.79 23.06 16.78
C VAL A 247 -14.47 22.57 15.51
N VAL A 248 -14.28 23.29 14.42
CA VAL A 248 -14.81 22.93 13.11
C VAL A 248 -13.68 22.34 12.29
N GLN A 249 -13.79 21.09 11.88
CA GLN A 249 -12.90 20.47 10.92
C GLN A 249 -13.48 20.63 9.52
N VAL A 250 -12.69 21.20 8.60
CA VAL A 250 -13.11 21.48 7.22
C VAL A 250 -12.59 20.43 6.23
N ALA A 251 -11.40 19.88 6.49
CA ALA A 251 -10.81 18.86 5.62
C ALA A 251 -9.85 17.95 6.38
N ALA A 252 -9.58 16.76 5.82
CA ALA A 252 -8.50 15.86 6.22
C ALA A 252 -7.72 15.45 4.97
N LEU A 253 -6.50 15.96 4.81
CA LEU A 253 -5.69 15.78 3.60
C LEU A 253 -4.46 14.91 3.90
N ARG A 254 -3.94 14.20 2.89
CA ARG A 254 -2.70 13.40 3.03
C ARG A 254 -1.43 14.26 2.95
N GLY A 255 -1.46 15.36 2.19
CA GLY A 255 -0.33 16.27 2.04
C GLY A 255 -0.35 17.42 3.05
N ARG A 256 0.78 17.67 3.75
CA ARG A 256 0.93 18.83 4.63
C ARG A 256 0.84 20.15 3.86
N ALA A 257 1.56 20.23 2.74
CA ALA A 257 1.60 21.43 1.90
C ALA A 257 0.20 21.78 1.35
N GLU A 258 -0.58 20.78 0.97
CA GLU A 258 -1.97 20.94 0.50
C GLU A 258 -2.88 21.44 1.63
N ALA A 259 -2.74 20.89 2.84
CA ALA A 259 -3.50 21.32 4.00
C ALA A 259 -3.17 22.77 4.38
N ASP A 260 -1.91 23.18 4.31
CA ASP A 260 -1.48 24.55 4.55
C ASP A 260 -1.99 25.51 3.46
N ALA A 261 -1.96 25.10 2.19
CA ALA A 261 -2.52 25.87 1.09
C ALA A 261 -4.04 26.06 1.24
N LEU A 262 -4.77 25.01 1.63
CA LEU A 262 -6.21 25.07 1.88
C LEU A 262 -6.51 25.98 3.08
N ALA A 263 -5.73 25.90 4.16
CA ALA A 263 -5.88 26.76 5.32
C ALA A 263 -5.71 28.25 4.95
N ARG A 264 -4.71 28.59 4.12
CA ARG A 264 -4.50 29.96 3.60
C ARG A 264 -5.67 30.43 2.72
N ARG A 265 -6.15 29.58 1.81
CA ARG A 265 -7.29 29.90 0.93
C ARG A 265 -8.58 30.13 1.73
N LEU A 266 -8.84 29.29 2.74
CA LEU A 266 -9.98 29.45 3.65
C LEU A 266 -9.88 30.76 4.44
N ALA A 267 -8.68 31.10 4.94
CA ALA A 267 -8.45 32.35 5.63
C ALA A 267 -8.73 33.57 4.74
N ALA A 268 -8.26 33.55 3.49
CA ALA A 268 -8.46 34.66 2.55
C ALA A 268 -9.92 34.81 2.11
N ARG A 269 -10.60 33.71 1.78
CA ARG A 269 -11.97 33.74 1.23
C ARG A 269 -13.05 33.94 2.28
N HIS A 270 -12.78 33.55 3.53
CA HIS A 270 -13.77 33.59 4.61
C HIS A 270 -13.31 34.42 5.80
N ALA A 271 -12.39 35.37 5.61
CA ALA A 271 -11.85 36.25 6.65
C ALA A 271 -12.95 36.88 7.53
N ALA A 272 -14.04 37.36 6.89
CA ALA A 272 -15.18 37.97 7.58
C ALA A 272 -15.93 37.01 8.52
N LEU A 273 -16.00 35.71 8.20
CA LEU A 273 -16.68 34.71 9.03
C LEU A 273 -15.78 34.13 10.12
N LEU A 274 -14.47 34.25 9.93
CA LEU A 274 -13.48 33.71 10.83
C LEU A 274 -13.32 34.58 12.09
N ASN A 275 -13.80 35.83 12.11
CA ASN A 275 -13.74 36.72 13.28
C ASN A 275 -12.33 36.76 13.89
N GLY A 276 -11.30 36.91 13.04
CA GLY A 276 -9.88 36.91 13.43
C GLY A 276 -9.27 35.54 13.77
N ARG A 277 -10.01 34.43 13.58
CA ARG A 277 -9.54 33.07 13.90
C ARG A 277 -8.89 32.43 12.68
N THR A 278 -7.64 32.00 12.82
CA THR A 278 -6.92 31.36 11.71
C THR A 278 -7.20 29.85 11.68
N PRO A 279 -7.47 29.27 10.49
CA PRO A 279 -7.47 27.82 10.31
C PRO A 279 -6.08 27.26 10.66
N ARG A 280 -6.05 26.19 11.46
CA ARG A 280 -4.83 25.51 11.89
C ARG A 280 -4.81 24.10 11.35
N VAL A 281 -3.63 23.68 10.87
CA VAL A 281 -3.39 22.31 10.41
C VAL A 281 -2.85 21.48 11.57
N VAL A 282 -3.51 20.38 11.88
CA VAL A 282 -3.12 19.46 12.95
C VAL A 282 -2.87 18.06 12.36
N PRO A 283 -1.68 17.47 12.55
CA PRO A 283 -1.45 16.10 12.14
C PRO A 283 -2.20 15.14 13.08
N ARG A 284 -2.90 14.16 12.50
CA ARG A 284 -3.54 13.05 13.20
C ARG A 284 -3.11 11.74 12.55
N ALA A 285 -2.48 10.87 13.32
CA ALA A 285 -2.17 9.52 12.87
C ALA A 285 -3.48 8.73 12.72
N VAL A 286 -3.70 8.14 11.54
CA VAL A 286 -4.89 7.32 11.24
C VAL A 286 -4.44 5.87 11.15
N GLY A 287 -4.14 5.27 12.30
CA GLY A 287 -3.72 3.88 12.41
C GLY A 287 -2.63 3.52 11.39
N ASN A 288 -2.91 2.55 10.50
CA ASN A 288 -1.97 2.09 9.48
C ASN A 288 -2.05 2.89 8.16
N MET A 289 -2.95 3.87 8.05
CA MET A 289 -3.17 4.65 6.82
C MET A 289 -2.26 5.89 6.73
N GLY A 290 -1.30 6.01 7.64
CA GLY A 290 -0.38 7.15 7.74
C GLY A 290 -0.96 8.33 8.54
N THR A 291 -0.35 9.50 8.35
CA THR A 291 -0.77 10.74 9.03
C THR A 291 -1.67 11.55 8.10
N LEU A 292 -2.87 11.90 8.57
CA LEU A 292 -3.73 12.88 7.90
C LEU A 292 -3.56 14.25 8.56
N TYR A 293 -3.58 15.29 7.74
CA TYR A 293 -3.51 16.68 8.16
C TYR A 293 -4.91 17.27 8.18
N GLN A 294 -5.42 17.50 9.39
CA GLN A 294 -6.76 18.06 9.61
C GLN A 294 -6.70 19.57 9.62
N VAL A 295 -7.48 20.22 8.76
CA VAL A 295 -7.65 21.68 8.77
C VAL A 295 -8.80 22.02 9.71
N ARG A 296 -8.48 22.64 10.85
CA ARG A 296 -9.43 22.96 11.93
C ARG A 296 -9.55 24.47 12.13
N ILE A 297 -10.75 24.95 12.37
CA ILE A 297 -11.08 26.35 12.68
C ILE A 297 -11.68 26.37 14.09
N GLY A 298 -11.23 27.30 14.92
CA GLY A 298 -11.70 27.41 16.30
C GLY A 298 -10.54 27.66 17.28
N PRO A 299 -10.83 27.83 18.57
CA PRO A 299 -12.01 27.32 19.27
C PRO A 299 -13.29 28.17 19.15
N PHE A 300 -14.44 27.52 19.21
CA PHE A 300 -15.78 28.11 19.34
C PHE A 300 -16.36 27.84 20.73
N THR A 301 -17.15 28.78 21.23
CA THR A 301 -17.84 28.70 22.53
C THR A 301 -19.16 27.93 22.43
N THR A 302 -19.88 28.03 21.31
CA THR A 302 -21.18 27.38 21.10
C THR A 302 -21.29 26.75 19.70
N ALA A 303 -22.13 25.71 19.59
CA ALA A 303 -22.43 25.07 18.31
C ALA A 303 -23.25 25.98 17.37
N ALA A 304 -24.00 26.95 17.90
CA ALA A 304 -24.73 27.91 17.10
C ALA A 304 -23.78 28.83 16.30
N ALA A 305 -22.65 29.21 16.89
CA ALA A 305 -21.65 30.06 16.25
C ALA A 305 -20.96 29.42 15.03
N THR A 306 -21.01 28.08 14.89
CA THR A 306 -20.40 27.37 13.76
C THR A 306 -21.34 27.23 12.55
N ARG A 307 -22.65 27.40 12.74
CA ARG A 307 -23.68 27.26 11.68
C ARG A 307 -23.46 28.17 10.46
N PRO A 308 -23.25 29.50 10.59
CA PRO A 308 -23.07 30.37 9.43
C PRO A 308 -21.76 30.06 8.69
N LEU A 309 -20.71 29.70 9.42
CA LEU A 309 -19.44 29.26 8.84
C LEU A 309 -19.64 27.98 8.02
N CYS A 310 -20.28 26.97 8.60
CA CYS A 310 -20.49 25.69 7.91
C CYS A 310 -21.36 25.82 6.66
N ARG A 311 -22.38 26.67 6.65
CA ARG A 311 -23.20 26.89 5.45
C ARG A 311 -22.37 27.43 4.29
N LYS A 312 -21.53 28.43 4.52
CA LYS A 312 -20.68 29.00 3.47
C LYS A 312 -19.55 28.05 3.04
N VAL A 313 -18.93 27.35 3.98
CA VAL A 313 -17.87 26.38 3.67
C VAL A 313 -18.40 25.23 2.80
N ARG A 314 -19.60 24.72 3.12
CA ARG A 314 -20.28 23.70 2.31
C ARG A 314 -20.69 24.21 0.93
N ALA A 315 -21.12 25.47 0.82
CA ALA A 315 -21.39 26.08 -0.47
C ALA A 315 -20.14 26.18 -1.36
N SER A 316 -18.94 26.29 -0.76
CA SER A 316 -17.66 26.22 -1.47
C SER A 316 -17.22 24.79 -1.84
N GLY A 317 -18.07 23.78 -1.61
CA GLY A 317 -17.77 22.36 -1.89
C GLY A 317 -16.85 21.69 -0.87
N LEU A 318 -16.63 22.32 0.29
CA LEU A 318 -15.79 21.76 1.36
C LEU A 318 -16.65 21.18 2.49
N ASP A 319 -16.12 20.16 3.15
CA ASP A 319 -16.79 19.56 4.30
C ASP A 319 -16.80 20.51 5.50
N CYS A 320 -17.81 20.35 6.36
CA CYS A 320 -17.85 21.06 7.63
C CYS A 320 -18.35 20.12 8.71
N LEU A 321 -17.39 19.64 9.52
CA LEU A 321 -17.62 18.74 10.64
C LEU A 321 -17.39 19.48 11.95
N VAL A 322 -18.44 19.63 12.75
CA VAL A 322 -18.35 20.23 14.09
C VAL A 322 -17.95 19.14 15.07
N GLN A 323 -16.81 19.30 15.73
CA GLN A 323 -16.29 18.38 16.73
C GLN A 323 -16.26 19.07 18.09
N SER A 324 -16.79 18.41 19.12
CA SER A 324 -16.47 18.77 20.49
C SER A 324 -15.07 18.26 20.82
N ASN A 325 -14.21 19.13 21.35
CA ASN A 325 -12.82 18.79 21.70
C ASN A 325 -12.67 18.42 23.16
#